data_AF-A0A850AVI3-F1
#
_entry.id   AF-A0A850AVI3-F1
#
_cell.length_a   1.000
_cell.length_b   1.000
_cell.length_c   1.000
_cell.angle_alpha   90.00
_cell.angle_beta   90.00
_cell.angle_gamma   90.00
#
_symmetry.space_group_name_H-M   'P 1'
#
loop_
_entity.id
_entity.type
_entity.pdbx_description
1 polymer ?
#
loop_
_entity_poly.entity_id
_entity_poly.type
_entity_poly.pdbx_seq_one_letter_code
_entity_poly.pdbx_strand_id
1 'polypeptide(L)'
;MFGTVRGARLKSALITLLGAGLLLLWGAGCGSLRPVTAHIPVSDARRMAVLDAIQAKFASQAGTDLDAQNRELAAFMRTFREIEDSGVSDDSCVWGRFTDGRSLIVVNHRSSTLRSAALPRPSITRASGLPAGIRVQLLDTMGSNYAHPTEAIKGPLRDSGFTVIGEGGGGASVDNLKSPGETGILYMDAHGGKGKSRTKERFYSIWTDTHVTEANEAAYKEDLDAHRLVYMTANASGSTVETRYAFTADFVRQYMHLSPNTLVFINACSSYDDTMRQAFLAAGAGIYFGWTQPVDDRSAYGAAIFLFDRLLGINAVEPTDNPTRPPMTMAEVVDAMAGTTYAVTHLPFDHSEGVWGPKSDAFLKGDTGSGDLTVITPSIRSIQVDKEEMTATLKGHFGSRRGTVDANGTRKAPGDELTVTSWTSTEITVEIESDTTSVIVRSDGRSSNRRLLPSENYVLSGADGGGFGVDDNLRVWWNSDLIFEDPRGAYAGYRGPFRIPGKKGDTIRIEVQDWYGYYAGYSSIYLTTPAGDVLLLEPGINKATPPGNHNIVLNKTYVLP
;
A
#
# COMPACT_ATOMS: atom_id res chain seq x y z
N MET A 1 -11.90 20.45 56.06
CA MET A 1 -10.59 20.25 56.71
C MET A 1 -9.51 20.38 55.66
N PHE A 2 -8.72 21.45 55.75
CA PHE A 2 -7.59 21.72 54.87
C PHE A 2 -6.39 20.86 55.30
N GLY A 3 -5.76 20.16 54.36
CA GLY A 3 -4.52 19.39 54.58
C GLY A 3 -3.50 19.75 53.51
N THR A 4 -2.65 20.72 53.84
CA THR A 4 -1.49 21.17 53.08
C THR A 4 -0.31 20.24 53.35
N VAL A 5 0.45 19.84 52.32
CA VAL A 5 1.85 19.43 52.49
C VAL A 5 2.72 20.20 51.50
N ARG A 6 3.58 21.04 52.09
CA ARG A 6 4.71 21.75 51.47
C ARG A 6 5.95 20.87 51.50
N GLY A 7 6.80 21.02 50.49
CA GLY A 7 8.23 20.70 50.57
C GLY A 7 8.80 20.49 49.17
N ALA A 8 10.00 20.93 48.80
CA ALA A 8 10.91 21.92 49.35
C ALA A 8 11.76 22.39 48.16
N ARG A 9 12.22 23.66 48.22
CA ARG A 9 13.14 24.27 47.26
C ARG A 9 14.54 23.64 47.39
N LEU A 10 15.20 23.36 46.27
CA LEU A 10 16.67 23.42 46.18
C LEU A 10 17.06 24.46 45.13
N LYS A 11 17.63 25.56 45.62
CA LYS A 11 18.53 26.48 44.91
C LYS A 11 19.95 26.17 45.40
N SER A 12 20.92 26.11 44.49
CA SER A 12 22.37 26.33 44.65
C SER A 12 23.06 25.83 43.37
N ALA A 13 24.12 26.40 42.82
CA ALA A 13 24.84 27.64 43.06
C ALA A 13 25.69 27.94 41.80
N LEU A 14 25.87 29.22 41.57
CA LEU A 14 26.79 29.86 40.63
C LEU A 14 28.25 29.57 41.05
N ILE A 15 29.10 29.11 40.14
CA ILE A 15 30.57 29.24 40.28
C ILE A 15 31.11 29.88 39.02
N THR A 16 31.51 31.13 39.17
CA THR A 16 32.39 31.89 38.28
C THR A 16 33.81 31.71 38.79
N LEU A 17 34.75 31.29 37.95
CA LEU A 17 36.18 31.43 38.23
C LEU A 17 36.92 31.77 36.94
N LEU A 18 37.39 33.02 36.91
CA LEU A 18 38.43 33.55 36.05
C LEU A 18 39.77 32.88 36.41
N GLY A 19 40.52 32.47 35.40
CA GLY A 19 41.90 32.03 35.55
C GLY A 19 42.63 32.14 34.22
N ALA A 20 43.36 33.25 34.05
CA ALA A 20 44.18 33.54 32.89
C ALA A 20 45.47 32.71 32.88
N GLY A 21 45.92 32.36 31.67
CA GLY A 21 47.33 32.30 31.31
C GLY A 21 48.01 30.93 31.33
N LEU A 22 48.15 30.30 30.16
CA LEU A 22 49.46 29.86 29.68
C LEU A 22 49.46 29.68 28.15
N LEU A 23 50.29 30.49 27.50
CA LEU A 23 50.81 30.28 26.15
C LEU A 23 51.59 28.95 26.11
N LEU A 24 51.38 28.10 25.11
CA LEU A 24 52.45 27.30 24.51
C LEU A 24 52.12 26.89 23.06
N LEU A 25 53.15 27.07 22.25
CA LEU A 25 53.30 27.08 20.80
C LEU A 25 52.82 25.85 20.01
N TRP A 26 52.31 26.16 18.81
CA TRP A 26 52.62 25.59 17.48
C TRP A 26 52.81 24.06 17.34
N GLY A 27 51.76 23.43 16.81
CA GLY A 27 51.87 22.25 15.95
C GLY A 27 51.19 22.56 14.61
N ALA A 28 51.99 22.92 13.60
CA ALA A 28 51.55 23.18 12.24
C ALA A 28 51.09 21.88 11.55
N GLY A 29 49.79 21.59 11.63
CA GLY A 29 49.12 20.74 10.66
C GLY A 29 48.57 21.64 9.54
N CYS A 30 49.24 21.68 8.39
CA CYS A 30 48.74 22.31 7.16
C CYS A 30 47.50 21.56 6.65
N GLY A 31 46.35 21.72 7.33
CA GLY A 31 45.06 21.58 6.69
C GLY A 31 44.91 22.78 5.76
N SER A 32 45.09 22.59 4.47
CA SER A 32 44.82 23.63 3.47
C SER A 32 43.39 24.12 3.67
N LEU A 33 43.23 25.31 4.26
CA LEU A 33 41.98 26.05 4.23
C LEU A 33 41.70 26.31 2.76
N ARG A 34 40.88 25.46 2.13
CA ARG A 34 40.39 25.73 0.78
C ARG A 34 39.67 27.08 0.88
N PRO A 35 40.08 28.10 0.11
CA PRO A 35 39.37 29.37 0.11
C PRO A 35 37.89 29.09 -0.15
N VAL A 36 37.03 29.65 0.68
CA VAL A 36 35.57 29.59 0.47
C VAL A 36 35.33 30.25 -0.87
N THR A 37 35.09 29.46 -1.91
CA THR A 37 34.81 29.95 -3.25
C THR A 37 33.60 30.87 -3.14
N ALA A 38 33.77 32.15 -3.49
CA ALA A 38 32.69 33.12 -3.43
C ALA A 38 31.48 32.58 -4.21
N HIS A 39 30.27 32.77 -3.67
CA HIS A 39 29.03 32.39 -4.33
C HIS A 39 28.98 33.06 -5.71
N ILE A 40 29.08 32.27 -6.77
CA ILE A 40 28.87 32.74 -8.13
C ILE A 40 27.38 32.50 -8.42
N PRO A 41 26.54 33.54 -8.51
CA PRO A 41 25.15 33.37 -8.88
C PRO A 41 25.04 32.73 -10.27
N VAL A 42 24.15 31.75 -10.42
CA VAL A 42 23.83 31.16 -11.72
C VAL A 42 22.54 31.79 -12.20
N SER A 43 22.55 32.40 -13.39
CA SER A 43 21.30 32.91 -13.99
C SER A 43 20.39 31.76 -14.41
N ASP A 44 19.08 31.98 -14.38
CA ASP A 44 18.11 30.93 -14.69
C ASP A 44 18.30 30.38 -16.11
N ALA A 45 18.44 31.25 -17.12
CA ALA A 45 18.74 30.84 -18.50
C ALA A 45 20.01 29.99 -18.62
N ARG A 46 21.06 30.31 -17.84
CA ARG A 46 22.29 29.51 -17.83
C ARG A 46 22.07 28.17 -17.13
N ARG A 47 21.30 28.15 -16.05
CA ARG A 47 20.94 26.91 -15.34
C ARG A 47 20.18 25.97 -16.26
N MET A 48 19.20 26.47 -17.01
CA MET A 48 18.43 25.68 -17.99
C MET A 48 19.35 25.06 -19.04
N ALA A 49 20.25 25.85 -19.63
CA ALA A 49 21.22 25.33 -20.60
C ALA A 49 22.14 24.23 -20.03
N VAL A 50 22.49 24.30 -18.74
CA VAL A 50 23.27 23.24 -18.07
C VAL A 50 22.41 21.99 -17.86
N LEU A 51 21.15 22.15 -17.42
CA LEU A 51 20.22 21.03 -17.26
C LEU A 51 19.96 20.32 -18.59
N ASP A 52 19.72 21.05 -19.67
CA ASP A 52 19.52 20.50 -21.02
C ASP A 52 20.75 19.70 -21.50
N ALA A 53 21.96 20.22 -21.26
CA ALA A 53 23.19 19.53 -21.61
C ALA A 53 23.37 18.23 -20.80
N ILE A 54 22.98 18.23 -19.52
CA ILE A 54 23.00 17.04 -18.66
C ILE A 54 21.95 16.02 -19.12
N GLN A 55 20.73 16.46 -19.44
CA GLN A 55 19.69 15.59 -20.01
C GLN A 55 20.17 14.94 -21.30
N ALA A 56 20.75 15.71 -22.22
CA ALA A 56 21.28 15.21 -23.48
C ALA A 56 22.41 14.20 -23.26
N LYS A 57 23.32 14.47 -22.31
CA LYS A 57 24.38 13.53 -21.94
C LYS A 57 23.78 12.23 -21.39
N PHE A 58 22.83 12.32 -20.46
CA PHE A 58 22.20 11.15 -19.88
C PHE A 58 21.45 10.32 -20.94
N ALA A 59 20.66 10.97 -21.81
CA ALA A 59 19.98 10.30 -22.92
C ALA A 59 20.93 9.64 -23.92
N SER A 60 22.16 10.15 -24.06
CA SER A 60 23.18 9.57 -24.96
C SER A 60 23.86 8.31 -24.39
N GLN A 61 23.71 8.03 -23.09
CA GLN A 61 24.34 6.88 -22.48
C GLN A 61 23.58 5.61 -22.85
N ALA A 62 24.27 4.71 -23.56
CA ALA A 62 23.80 3.36 -23.84
C ALA A 62 24.75 2.35 -23.17
N GLY A 63 24.22 1.23 -22.69
CA GLY A 63 25.01 0.13 -22.13
C GLY A 63 24.50 -0.37 -20.78
N THR A 64 25.14 -1.43 -20.28
CA THR A 64 24.72 -2.17 -19.08
C THR A 64 25.53 -1.85 -17.82
N ASP A 65 26.67 -1.15 -17.93
CA ASP A 65 27.49 -0.73 -16.78
C ASP A 65 27.03 0.65 -16.25
N LEU A 66 25.98 0.63 -15.43
CA LEU A 66 25.43 1.86 -14.85
C LEU A 66 26.41 2.58 -13.93
N ASP A 67 27.28 1.85 -13.24
CA ASP A 67 28.28 2.44 -12.36
C ASP A 67 29.29 3.28 -13.14
N ALA A 68 29.75 2.78 -14.29
CA ALA A 68 30.61 3.54 -15.20
C ALA A 68 29.87 4.76 -15.78
N GLN A 69 28.62 4.58 -16.23
CA GLN A 69 27.80 5.67 -16.75
C GLN A 69 27.58 6.78 -15.72
N ASN A 70 27.29 6.42 -14.47
CA ASN A 70 27.06 7.36 -13.37
C ASN A 70 28.33 8.13 -13.02
N ARG A 71 29.50 7.46 -13.00
CA ARG A 71 30.79 8.14 -12.82
C ARG A 71 31.11 9.10 -13.98
N GLU A 72 30.84 8.69 -15.21
CA GLU A 72 31.05 9.52 -16.40
C GLU A 72 30.14 10.75 -16.39
N LEU A 73 28.85 10.57 -16.06
CA LEU A 73 27.88 11.66 -15.97
C LEU A 73 28.25 12.63 -14.83
N ALA A 74 28.66 12.12 -13.67
CA ALA A 74 29.17 12.96 -12.59
C ALA A 74 30.39 13.77 -13.03
N ALA A 75 31.35 13.15 -13.74
CA ALA A 75 32.52 13.83 -14.28
C ALA A 75 32.15 14.90 -15.33
N PHE A 76 31.19 14.60 -16.21
CA PHE A 76 30.65 15.54 -17.18
C PHE A 76 30.04 16.78 -16.49
N MET A 77 29.27 16.60 -15.42
CA MET A 77 28.72 17.72 -14.64
C MET A 77 29.82 18.66 -14.11
N ARG A 78 30.99 18.14 -13.70
CA ARG A 78 32.10 18.98 -13.21
C ARG A 78 32.76 19.84 -14.29
N THR A 79 32.45 19.60 -15.56
CA THR A 79 32.98 20.44 -16.66
C THR A 79 32.28 21.80 -16.73
N PHE A 80 31.11 21.94 -16.11
CA PHE A 80 30.39 23.21 -16.02
C PHE A 80 30.92 24.04 -14.85
N ARG A 81 31.35 25.27 -15.11
CA ARG A 81 31.77 26.23 -14.06
C ARG A 81 30.64 26.56 -13.07
N GLU A 82 29.39 26.36 -13.49
CA GLU A 82 28.20 26.56 -12.67
C GLU A 82 27.97 25.43 -11.66
N ILE A 83 28.64 24.28 -11.81
CA ILE A 83 28.57 23.15 -10.89
C ILE A 83 29.83 23.16 -10.03
N GLU A 84 29.67 23.36 -8.72
CA GLU A 84 30.80 23.40 -7.79
C GLU A 84 31.23 22.02 -7.29
N ASP A 85 30.31 21.05 -7.29
CA ASP A 85 30.57 19.68 -6.84
C ASP A 85 29.56 18.72 -7.49
N SER A 86 29.97 17.47 -7.65
CA SER A 86 29.11 16.39 -8.15
C SER A 86 29.62 15.04 -7.69
N GLY A 87 28.80 13.99 -7.76
CA GLY A 87 29.21 12.64 -7.40
C GLY A 87 28.13 11.61 -7.68
N VAL A 88 28.36 10.41 -7.15
CA VAL A 88 27.40 9.30 -7.17
C VAL A 88 27.01 9.00 -5.71
N SER A 89 25.72 8.88 -5.43
CA SER A 89 25.18 8.55 -4.10
C SER A 89 25.19 7.03 -3.86
N ASP A 90 24.83 6.64 -2.64
CA ASP A 90 24.83 5.22 -2.24
C ASP A 90 23.65 4.41 -2.79
N ASP A 91 22.62 5.08 -3.31
CA ASP A 91 21.53 4.49 -4.09
C ASP A 91 21.80 4.56 -5.60
N SER A 92 23.05 4.79 -6.01
CA SER A 92 23.48 4.89 -7.41
C SER A 92 22.82 6.01 -8.23
N CYS A 93 22.32 7.08 -7.60
CA CYS A 93 21.99 8.30 -8.33
C CYS A 93 23.25 9.14 -8.60
N VAL A 94 23.22 9.95 -9.65
CA VAL A 94 24.22 11.02 -9.84
C VAL A 94 23.67 12.29 -9.21
N TRP A 95 24.50 13.04 -8.50
CA TRP A 95 24.11 14.33 -7.96
C TRP A 95 25.08 15.42 -8.39
N GLY A 96 24.57 16.64 -8.53
CA GLY A 96 25.32 17.86 -8.80
C GLY A 96 24.86 18.99 -7.90
N ARG A 97 25.74 19.94 -7.62
CA ARG A 97 25.44 21.13 -6.84
C ARG A 97 25.92 22.36 -7.56
N PHE A 98 25.01 23.30 -7.79
CA PHE A 98 25.32 24.57 -8.44
C PHE A 98 26.09 25.51 -7.50
N THR A 99 26.83 26.46 -8.05
CA THR A 99 27.61 27.47 -7.30
C THR A 99 26.75 28.43 -6.48
N ASP A 100 25.44 28.50 -6.74
CA ASP A 100 24.47 29.19 -5.89
C ASP A 100 23.97 28.31 -4.72
N GLY A 101 24.25 27.00 -4.74
CA GLY A 101 23.91 26.05 -3.68
C GLY A 101 22.73 25.14 -4.00
N ARG A 102 22.02 25.37 -5.12
CA ARG A 102 20.90 24.53 -5.54
C ARG A 102 21.39 23.15 -5.99
N SER A 103 20.58 22.13 -5.77
CA SER A 103 20.95 20.73 -6.01
C SER A 103 20.21 20.12 -7.20
N LEU A 104 20.89 19.22 -7.89
CA LEU A 104 20.39 18.39 -8.98
C LEU A 104 20.62 16.92 -8.64
N ILE A 105 19.64 16.09 -8.94
CA ILE A 105 19.74 14.62 -8.94
C ILE A 105 19.49 14.13 -10.37
N VAL A 106 20.24 13.13 -10.82
CA VAL A 106 19.94 12.34 -12.01
C VAL A 106 19.73 10.90 -11.59
N VAL A 107 18.52 10.40 -11.82
CA VAL A 107 18.08 9.07 -11.41
C VAL A 107 18.50 8.06 -12.49
N ASN A 108 19.54 7.29 -12.18
CA ASN A 108 20.08 6.23 -13.05
C ASN A 108 20.56 5.01 -12.26
N HIS A 109 19.66 4.46 -11.44
CA HIS A 109 20.01 3.42 -10.47
C HIS A 109 19.30 2.07 -10.70
N ARG A 110 18.63 1.88 -11.84
CA ARG A 110 18.00 0.58 -12.18
C ARG A 110 19.07 -0.42 -12.67
N SER A 111 20.03 -0.73 -11.80
CA SER A 111 21.10 -1.72 -12.05
C SER A 111 20.57 -3.13 -11.87
N SER A 112 21.13 -4.06 -12.64
CA SER A 112 20.91 -5.49 -12.53
C SER A 112 21.67 -6.17 -11.38
N THR A 113 22.48 -5.44 -10.60
CA THR A 113 23.36 -6.01 -9.58
C THR A 113 23.29 -5.21 -8.29
N LEU A 114 22.30 -5.52 -7.44
CA LEU A 114 22.23 -4.99 -6.07
C LEU A 114 22.90 -5.97 -5.09
N ARG A 115 23.35 -5.44 -3.93
CA ARG A 115 24.03 -6.20 -2.88
C ARG A 115 23.11 -6.41 -1.67
N SER A 116 23.00 -7.67 -1.25
CA SER A 116 22.21 -8.10 -0.11
C SER A 116 22.77 -7.62 1.24
N ALA A 117 21.90 -7.04 2.06
CA ALA A 117 22.10 -6.90 3.50
C ALA A 117 20.88 -7.50 4.23
N ALA A 118 21.13 -8.35 5.23
CA ALA A 118 20.05 -8.86 6.09
C ALA A 118 19.55 -7.73 7.00
N LEU A 119 18.22 -7.56 7.08
CA LEU A 119 17.61 -6.49 7.85
C LEU A 119 16.52 -7.00 8.82
N PRO A 120 16.33 -6.30 9.95
CA PRO A 120 15.29 -6.62 10.92
C PRO A 120 13.88 -6.40 10.35
N ARG A 121 12.92 -7.20 10.85
CA ARG A 121 11.50 -7.13 10.51
C ARG A 121 10.88 -5.78 10.96
N PRO A 122 9.96 -5.20 10.18
CA PRO A 122 9.19 -4.05 10.63
C PRO A 122 8.32 -4.42 11.84
N SER A 123 8.24 -3.53 12.83
CA SER A 123 7.31 -3.65 13.95
C SER A 123 6.15 -2.68 13.74
N ILE A 124 5.07 -3.15 13.13
CA ILE A 124 3.80 -2.40 13.12
C ILE A 124 3.06 -2.74 14.42
N THR A 125 2.87 -1.75 15.29
CA THR A 125 2.11 -1.94 16.53
C THR A 125 0.63 -2.16 16.24
N ARG A 126 0.00 -3.07 16.98
CA ARG A 126 -1.44 -3.35 16.87
C ARG A 126 -2.25 -2.18 17.42
N ALA A 127 -2.98 -1.50 16.54
CA ALA A 127 -3.94 -0.48 16.90
C ALA A 127 -5.31 -0.80 16.24
N SER A 128 -6.27 0.12 16.20
CA SER A 128 -7.63 -0.15 15.68
C SER A 128 -8.29 1.03 14.94
N GLY A 129 -7.51 2.08 14.70
CA GLY A 129 -7.95 3.31 14.07
C GLY A 129 -8.10 3.18 12.56
N LEU A 130 -8.98 4.03 12.04
CA LEU A 130 -9.20 4.28 10.63
C LEU A 130 -8.52 5.61 10.23
N PRO A 131 -8.19 5.81 8.93
CA PRO A 131 -7.83 7.12 8.44
C PRO A 131 -8.90 8.16 8.76
N ALA A 132 -8.53 9.36 9.22
CA ALA A 132 -9.52 10.38 9.55
C ALA A 132 -10.20 10.98 8.31
N GLY A 133 -9.47 11.07 7.19
CA GLY A 133 -9.99 11.55 5.90
C GLY A 133 -10.50 10.43 5.00
N ILE A 134 -11.48 10.74 4.14
CA ILE A 134 -11.99 9.84 3.09
C ILE A 134 -11.43 10.16 1.70
N ARG A 135 -10.65 11.24 1.59
CA ARG A 135 -9.99 11.61 0.33
C ARG A 135 -8.75 10.75 0.12
N VAL A 136 -8.58 10.25 -1.08
CA VAL A 136 -7.40 9.49 -1.50
C VAL A 136 -6.71 10.25 -2.62
N GLN A 137 -5.41 10.50 -2.47
CA GLN A 137 -4.59 10.97 -3.56
C GLN A 137 -3.87 9.78 -4.17
N LEU A 138 -4.22 9.47 -5.41
CA LEU A 138 -3.46 8.53 -6.24
C LEU A 138 -2.64 9.36 -7.21
N LEU A 139 -1.40 9.64 -6.82
CA LEU A 139 -0.50 10.47 -7.60
C LEU A 139 0.43 9.58 -8.42
N ASP A 140 0.63 9.97 -9.67
CA ASP A 140 1.54 9.28 -10.57
C ASP A 140 2.32 10.32 -11.39
N THR A 141 3.64 10.25 -11.30
CA THR A 141 4.56 11.10 -12.05
C THR A 141 5.36 10.33 -13.09
N MET A 142 5.17 9.01 -13.12
CA MET A 142 5.81 8.11 -14.05
C MET A 142 5.14 8.23 -15.41
N GLY A 143 5.90 8.22 -16.50
CA GLY A 143 5.30 8.25 -17.83
C GLY A 143 4.78 6.89 -18.27
N SER A 144 4.24 6.83 -19.49
CA SER A 144 3.50 5.67 -20.04
C SER A 144 4.28 4.35 -20.18
N ASN A 145 5.55 4.32 -19.81
CA ASN A 145 6.41 3.14 -19.89
C ASN A 145 6.44 2.30 -18.61
N TYR A 146 5.81 2.82 -17.56
CA TYR A 146 5.78 2.18 -16.25
C TYR A 146 4.39 1.59 -16.04
N ALA A 147 4.31 0.49 -15.32
CA ALA A 147 3.03 -0.01 -14.87
C ALA A 147 2.45 1.01 -13.86
N HIS A 148 1.14 1.26 -13.95
CA HIS A 148 0.47 2.30 -13.17
C HIS A 148 -0.47 1.63 -12.14
N PRO A 149 -0.05 1.38 -10.89
CA PRO A 149 -0.89 0.74 -9.87
C PRO A 149 -2.13 1.56 -9.55
N THR A 150 -2.05 2.88 -9.74
CA THR A 150 -3.13 3.85 -9.52
C THR A 150 -4.42 3.45 -10.23
N GLU A 151 -4.35 3.00 -11.49
CA GLU A 151 -5.53 2.56 -12.25
C GLU A 151 -6.13 1.27 -11.69
N ALA A 152 -5.30 0.34 -11.23
CA ALA A 152 -5.76 -0.93 -10.65
C ALA A 152 -6.43 -0.76 -9.27
N ILE A 153 -5.95 0.18 -8.44
CA ILE A 153 -6.45 0.38 -7.07
C ILE A 153 -7.60 1.39 -6.97
N LYS A 154 -7.77 2.27 -7.98
CA LYS A 154 -8.77 3.35 -8.00
C LYS A 154 -10.22 2.86 -7.85
N GLY A 155 -10.61 1.88 -8.67
CA GLY A 155 -11.96 1.30 -8.64
C GLY A 155 -12.29 0.74 -7.25
N PRO A 156 -11.48 -0.19 -6.74
CA PRO A 156 -11.73 -0.76 -5.41
C PRO A 156 -11.75 0.25 -4.25
N LEU A 157 -10.94 1.31 -4.30
CA LEU A 157 -11.00 2.38 -3.31
C LEU A 157 -12.33 3.13 -3.36
N ARG A 158 -12.83 3.47 -4.56
CA ARG A 158 -14.15 4.11 -4.72
C ARG A 158 -15.28 3.20 -4.22
N ASP A 159 -15.23 1.92 -4.58
CA ASP A 159 -16.22 0.92 -4.15
C ASP A 159 -16.24 0.77 -2.62
N SER A 160 -15.12 1.07 -1.97
CA SER A 160 -14.97 1.07 -0.51
C SER A 160 -15.40 2.37 0.18
N GLY A 161 -15.87 3.37 -0.58
CA GLY A 161 -16.38 4.65 -0.07
C GLY A 161 -15.38 5.80 -0.05
N PHE A 162 -14.21 5.65 -0.67
CA PHE A 162 -13.22 6.73 -0.75
C PHE A 162 -13.52 7.71 -1.89
N THR A 163 -13.18 8.99 -1.67
CA THR A 163 -13.15 10.01 -2.73
C THR A 163 -11.75 10.08 -3.32
N VAL A 164 -11.55 9.43 -4.47
CA VAL A 164 -10.25 9.41 -5.16
C VAL A 164 -10.06 10.69 -5.98
N ILE A 165 -8.87 11.30 -5.85
CA ILE A 165 -8.42 12.47 -6.63
C ILE A 165 -7.05 12.17 -7.29
N GLY A 166 -6.71 12.93 -8.34
CA GLY A 166 -5.43 12.79 -9.09
C GLY A 166 -5.51 11.85 -10.29
N GLU A 167 -6.63 11.85 -11.03
CA GLU A 167 -6.88 10.87 -12.09
C GLU A 167 -6.08 11.15 -13.38
N GLY A 168 -5.54 10.08 -14.00
CA GLY A 168 -5.02 10.14 -15.37
C GLY A 168 -3.55 10.54 -15.54
N GLY A 169 -2.69 10.23 -14.57
CA GLY A 169 -1.23 10.47 -14.71
C GLY A 169 -0.79 11.92 -14.44
N GLY A 170 -1.51 12.62 -13.57
CA GLY A 170 -1.18 13.99 -13.17
C GLY A 170 -1.80 14.37 -11.84
N GLY A 171 -1.41 15.53 -11.33
CA GLY A 171 -1.91 16.08 -10.06
C GLY A 171 -0.89 16.06 -8.94
N ALA A 172 0.32 15.56 -9.21
CA ALA A 172 1.47 15.61 -8.33
C ALA A 172 2.32 16.87 -8.56
N SER A 173 1.66 17.98 -8.91
CA SER A 173 2.35 19.24 -9.13
C SER A 173 2.86 19.82 -7.83
N VAL A 174 3.91 20.64 -7.92
CA VAL A 174 4.45 21.35 -6.75
C VAL A 174 3.33 22.07 -6.01
N ASP A 175 2.45 22.76 -6.73
CA ASP A 175 1.36 23.54 -6.12
C ASP A 175 0.27 22.67 -5.50
N ASN A 176 -0.08 21.53 -6.13
CA ASN A 176 -1.04 20.60 -5.53
C ASN A 176 -0.46 19.94 -4.26
N LEU A 177 0.83 19.59 -4.30
CA LEU A 177 1.54 18.98 -3.18
C LEU A 177 1.74 19.94 -2.01
N LYS A 178 1.71 21.26 -2.25
CA LYS A 178 1.73 22.28 -1.17
C LYS A 178 0.47 22.26 -0.30
N SER A 179 -0.61 21.62 -0.75
CA SER A 179 -1.88 21.58 -0.02
C SER A 179 -2.62 20.28 -0.30
N PRO A 180 -2.18 19.16 0.29
CA PRO A 180 -2.81 17.87 0.07
C PRO A 180 -4.27 17.81 0.62
N GLY A 181 -4.70 18.77 1.43
CA GLY A 181 -6.05 18.78 2.01
C GLY A 181 -6.28 17.59 2.95
N GLU A 182 -7.54 17.26 3.22
CA GLU A 182 -7.95 16.23 4.20
C GLU A 182 -7.77 14.79 3.69
N THR A 183 -6.53 14.44 3.32
CA THR A 183 -6.18 13.18 2.71
C THR A 183 -6.10 12.05 3.74
N GLY A 184 -6.88 10.98 3.57
CA GLY A 184 -6.78 9.75 4.36
C GLY A 184 -5.80 8.73 3.81
N ILE A 185 -5.56 8.76 2.49
CA ILE A 185 -4.53 7.93 1.83
C ILE A 185 -3.79 8.78 0.81
N LEU A 186 -2.47 8.85 0.94
CA LEU A 186 -1.56 9.43 -0.05
C LEU A 186 -0.75 8.28 -0.66
N TYR A 187 -1.06 7.92 -1.90
CA TYR A 187 -0.24 7.05 -2.72
C TYR A 187 0.47 7.90 -3.77
N MET A 188 1.77 7.69 -3.96
CA MET A 188 2.53 8.38 -4.99
C MET A 188 3.50 7.44 -5.69
N ASP A 189 3.32 7.28 -7.00
CA ASP A 189 4.26 6.62 -7.90
C ASP A 189 5.21 7.64 -8.53
N ALA A 190 6.52 7.46 -8.32
CA ALA A 190 7.48 8.47 -8.72
C ALA A 190 8.91 7.93 -8.83
N HIS A 191 9.74 8.70 -9.54
CA HIS A 191 11.19 8.60 -9.34
C HIS A 191 11.56 9.19 -7.98
N GLY A 192 12.58 8.61 -7.37
CA GLY A 192 13.13 9.14 -6.12
C GLY A 192 14.60 8.82 -6.03
N GLY A 193 15.38 9.70 -5.40
CA GLY A 193 16.83 9.54 -5.40
C GLY A 193 17.51 10.37 -4.33
N LYS A 194 18.75 9.96 -4.00
CA LYS A 194 19.58 10.66 -3.03
C LYS A 194 20.57 11.61 -3.69
N GLY A 195 20.89 12.68 -2.98
CA GLY A 195 21.89 13.66 -3.38
C GLY A 195 22.64 14.23 -2.19
N LYS A 196 23.52 15.20 -2.48
CA LYS A 196 24.27 15.96 -1.47
C LYS A 196 24.07 17.45 -1.67
N SER A 197 23.89 18.18 -0.58
CA SER A 197 23.79 19.64 -0.59
C SER A 197 24.96 20.26 0.18
N ARG A 198 25.05 21.60 0.29
CA ARG A 198 26.10 22.25 1.11
C ARG A 198 25.87 22.02 2.60
N THR A 199 24.62 22.04 3.02
CA THR A 199 24.20 22.01 4.42
C THR A 199 23.90 20.61 4.93
N LYS A 200 23.71 19.65 4.00
CA LYS A 200 23.36 18.27 4.31
C LYS A 200 24.33 17.34 3.59
N GLU A 201 24.97 16.46 4.36
CA GLU A 201 25.86 15.44 3.78
C GLU A 201 25.13 14.54 2.79
N ARG A 202 23.84 14.27 3.06
CA ARG A 202 22.93 13.50 2.20
C ARG A 202 21.49 14.01 2.35
N PHE A 203 20.71 13.91 1.29
CA PHE A 203 19.26 14.13 1.32
C PHE A 203 18.57 13.21 0.30
N TYR A 204 17.27 13.00 0.46
CA TYR A 204 16.41 12.30 -0.48
C TYR A 204 15.35 13.25 -1.04
N SER A 205 14.95 13.05 -2.30
CA SER A 205 13.84 13.77 -2.92
C SER A 205 12.98 12.88 -3.81
N ILE A 206 11.75 13.31 -4.05
CA ILE A 206 10.72 12.60 -4.81
C ILE A 206 10.27 13.48 -5.98
N TRP A 207 10.25 12.92 -7.18
CA TRP A 207 9.92 13.62 -8.42
C TRP A 207 8.46 14.10 -8.45
N THR A 208 8.22 15.29 -8.98
CA THR A 208 6.87 15.85 -9.21
C THR A 208 6.50 15.74 -10.69
N ASP A 209 5.27 16.11 -11.05
CA ASP A 209 4.89 16.30 -12.46
C ASP A 209 5.25 17.69 -13.02
N THR A 210 5.82 18.57 -12.18
CA THR A 210 6.06 19.97 -12.55
C THR A 210 7.40 20.14 -13.25
N HIS A 211 7.35 20.39 -14.55
CA HIS A 211 8.52 20.66 -15.37
C HIS A 211 9.29 21.90 -14.93
N VAL A 212 10.62 21.83 -15.06
CA VAL A 212 11.48 23.00 -14.89
C VAL A 212 11.33 23.90 -16.12
N THR A 213 10.95 25.15 -15.90
CA THR A 213 10.83 26.19 -16.93
C THR A 213 11.32 27.52 -16.33
N GLU A 214 11.66 28.51 -17.16
CA GLU A 214 12.03 29.85 -16.66
C GLU A 214 10.93 30.49 -15.79
N ALA A 215 9.66 30.30 -16.18
CA ALA A 215 8.53 30.80 -15.39
C ALA A 215 8.46 30.12 -14.01
N ASN A 216 8.63 28.79 -13.97
CA ASN A 216 8.58 28.04 -12.72
C ASN A 216 9.82 28.27 -11.84
N GLU A 217 10.99 28.53 -12.44
CA GLU A 217 12.20 28.93 -11.70
C GLU A 217 11.99 30.19 -10.88
N ALA A 218 11.34 31.19 -11.48
CA ALA A 218 10.95 32.41 -10.78
C ALA A 218 9.88 32.11 -9.71
N ALA A 219 8.85 31.33 -10.04
CA ALA A 219 7.75 31.01 -9.15
C ALA A 219 8.18 30.22 -7.90
N TYR A 220 9.15 29.31 -8.05
CA TYR A 220 9.61 28.42 -6.98
C TYR A 220 11.00 28.79 -6.44
N LYS A 221 11.49 29.99 -6.74
CA LYS A 221 12.81 30.47 -6.31
C LYS A 221 13.04 30.29 -4.81
N GLU A 222 12.07 30.67 -3.98
CA GLU A 222 12.18 30.57 -2.53
C GLU A 222 12.34 29.11 -2.08
N ASP A 223 11.57 28.20 -2.68
CA ASP A 223 11.62 26.77 -2.35
C ASP A 223 12.92 26.10 -2.78
N LEU A 224 13.47 26.53 -3.92
CA LEU A 224 14.78 26.10 -4.41
C LEU A 224 15.91 26.60 -3.51
N ASP A 225 15.87 27.88 -3.13
CA ASP A 225 16.88 28.50 -2.27
C ASP A 225 16.84 27.93 -0.84
N ALA A 226 15.64 27.56 -0.36
CA ALA A 226 15.43 26.90 0.93
C ALA A 226 15.64 25.38 0.90
N HIS A 227 16.04 24.80 -0.24
CA HIS A 227 16.21 23.35 -0.42
C HIS A 227 14.94 22.52 -0.10
N ARG A 228 13.76 23.14 -0.23
CA ARG A 228 12.46 22.45 -0.21
C ARG A 228 12.24 21.75 -1.55
N LEU A 229 12.65 22.37 -2.65
CA LEU A 229 12.71 21.76 -3.97
C LEU A 229 14.15 21.60 -4.44
N VAL A 230 14.36 20.60 -5.29
CA VAL A 230 15.60 20.37 -6.05
C VAL A 230 15.24 20.04 -7.50
N TYR A 231 16.24 20.05 -8.37
CA TYR A 231 16.08 19.54 -9.73
C TYR A 231 16.25 18.02 -9.73
N MET A 232 15.43 17.32 -10.50
CA MET A 232 15.61 15.89 -10.73
C MET A 232 15.40 15.56 -12.20
N THR A 233 16.42 14.92 -12.79
CA THR A 233 16.41 14.41 -14.15
C THR A 233 16.21 12.90 -14.13
N ALA A 234 15.27 12.39 -14.91
CA ALA A 234 14.98 10.96 -15.00
C ALA A 234 14.40 10.60 -16.38
N ASN A 235 14.27 9.29 -16.65
CA ASN A 235 13.52 8.79 -17.79
C ASN A 235 12.01 8.91 -17.53
N ALA A 236 11.34 9.81 -18.24
CA ALA A 236 9.91 10.03 -18.15
C ALA A 236 9.11 8.93 -18.85
N SER A 237 9.38 8.70 -20.13
CA SER A 237 8.73 7.68 -20.96
C SER A 237 9.64 7.32 -22.14
N GLY A 238 9.75 6.04 -22.47
CA GLY A 238 10.66 5.59 -23.52
C GLY A 238 12.10 5.88 -23.17
N SER A 239 12.78 6.46 -24.15
CA SER A 239 14.11 7.07 -24.02
C SER A 239 14.05 8.57 -23.72
N THR A 240 12.87 9.12 -23.42
CA THR A 240 12.70 10.55 -23.12
C THR A 240 13.22 10.82 -21.72
N VAL A 241 14.32 11.58 -21.66
CA VAL A 241 14.91 12.14 -20.44
C VAL A 241 14.41 13.56 -20.28
N GLU A 242 14.00 13.92 -19.07
CA GLU A 242 13.60 15.30 -18.75
C GLU A 242 13.91 15.66 -17.29
N THR A 243 13.92 16.96 -17.00
CA THR A 243 14.09 17.50 -15.65
C THR A 243 12.77 18.09 -15.16
N ARG A 244 12.36 17.65 -13.97
CA ARG A 244 11.24 18.23 -13.22
C ARG A 244 11.73 18.63 -11.83
N TYR A 245 10.91 19.34 -11.08
CA TYR A 245 11.17 19.56 -9.67
C TYR A 245 10.98 18.25 -8.88
N ALA A 246 11.74 18.10 -7.81
CA ALA A 246 11.54 17.07 -6.82
C ALA A 246 11.50 17.70 -5.43
N PHE A 247 10.58 17.25 -4.58
CA PHE A 247 10.42 17.78 -3.23
C PHE A 247 11.27 17.00 -2.22
N THR A 248 11.77 17.70 -1.21
CA THR A 248 12.58 17.14 -0.13
C THR A 248 11.75 16.98 1.16
N ALA A 249 12.35 16.37 2.18
CA ALA A 249 11.74 16.33 3.51
C ALA A 249 11.42 17.73 4.09
N ASP A 250 12.15 18.78 3.69
CA ASP A 250 11.87 20.15 4.16
C ASP A 250 10.60 20.72 3.53
N PHE A 251 10.27 20.31 2.30
CA PHE A 251 9.00 20.64 1.67
C PHE A 251 7.83 19.99 2.41
N VAL A 252 7.96 18.71 2.74
CA VAL A 252 6.92 17.98 3.51
C VAL A 252 6.65 18.69 4.82
N ARG A 253 7.71 19.03 5.58
CA ARG A 253 7.57 19.78 6.85
C ARG A 253 6.94 21.15 6.68
N GLN A 254 7.23 21.84 5.58
CA GLN A 254 6.77 23.20 5.35
C GLN A 254 5.30 23.25 4.92
N TYR A 255 4.87 22.32 4.06
CA TYR A 255 3.61 22.46 3.33
C TYR A 255 2.63 21.31 3.53
N MET A 256 3.12 20.09 3.75
CA MET A 256 2.23 18.94 3.85
C MET A 256 1.67 18.84 5.25
N HIS A 257 0.38 19.11 5.38
CA HIS A 257 -0.41 18.84 6.57
C HIS A 257 -1.41 17.75 6.22
N LEU A 258 -1.16 16.54 6.71
CA LEU A 258 -2.00 15.38 6.46
C LEU A 258 -3.07 15.28 7.56
N SER A 259 -4.20 14.66 7.22
CA SER A 259 -5.17 14.28 8.23
C SER A 259 -4.53 13.31 9.24
N PRO A 260 -5.00 13.27 10.49
CA PRO A 260 -4.57 12.23 11.41
C PRO A 260 -4.80 10.83 10.82
N ASN A 261 -3.87 9.91 11.10
CA ASN A 261 -3.93 8.53 10.63
C ASN A 261 -3.92 8.37 9.10
N THR A 262 -3.29 9.27 8.35
CA THR A 262 -3.13 9.08 6.90
C THR A 262 -2.23 7.88 6.61
N LEU A 263 -2.64 7.01 5.68
CA LEU A 263 -1.75 6.04 5.06
C LEU A 263 -0.93 6.76 3.99
N VAL A 264 0.40 6.79 4.14
CA VAL A 264 1.30 7.28 3.10
C VAL A 264 2.03 6.09 2.48
N PHE A 265 1.94 5.94 1.16
CA PHE A 265 2.71 4.96 0.38
C PHE A 265 3.46 5.73 -0.70
N ILE A 266 4.79 5.81 -0.56
CA ILE A 266 5.66 6.38 -1.59
C ILE A 266 6.29 5.24 -2.40
N ASN A 267 5.72 4.98 -3.57
CA ASN A 267 6.21 3.98 -4.52
C ASN A 267 7.33 4.58 -5.37
N ALA A 268 8.47 4.85 -4.74
CA ALA A 268 9.65 5.40 -5.41
C ALA A 268 10.92 4.70 -4.94
N CYS A 269 11.93 4.66 -5.80
CA CYS A 269 13.22 4.05 -5.49
C CYS A 269 13.83 4.65 -4.23
N SER A 270 14.27 3.80 -3.30
CA SER A 270 14.90 4.20 -2.04
C SER A 270 14.03 5.14 -1.17
N SER A 271 12.69 5.10 -1.33
CA SER A 271 11.77 6.00 -0.62
C SER A 271 11.68 5.78 0.89
N TYR A 272 12.14 4.65 1.40
CA TYR A 272 12.27 4.42 2.85
C TYR A 272 13.47 5.17 3.47
N ASP A 273 13.74 6.39 3.00
CA ASP A 273 14.72 7.31 3.57
C ASP A 273 14.24 7.80 4.95
N ASP A 274 15.13 7.77 5.94
CA ASP A 274 14.79 8.14 7.32
C ASP A 274 14.29 9.58 7.44
N THR A 275 14.93 10.53 6.76
CA THR A 275 14.59 11.95 6.91
C THR A 275 13.25 12.25 6.24
N MET A 276 12.99 11.67 5.09
CA MET A 276 11.72 11.79 4.37
C MET A 276 10.57 11.12 5.14
N ARG A 277 10.76 9.88 5.56
CA ARG A 277 9.79 9.12 6.35
C ARG A 277 9.38 9.86 7.61
N GLN A 278 10.36 10.35 8.40
CA GLN A 278 10.09 11.12 9.61
C GLN A 278 9.36 12.44 9.32
N ALA A 279 9.60 13.08 8.17
CA ALA A 279 8.85 14.28 7.79
C ALA A 279 7.36 13.97 7.54
N PHE A 280 7.03 12.88 6.87
CA PHE A 280 5.64 12.46 6.67
C PHE A 280 4.95 12.03 7.97
N LEU A 281 5.64 11.28 8.84
CA LEU A 281 5.11 10.90 10.15
C LEU A 281 4.82 12.14 11.01
N ALA A 282 5.72 13.13 11.01
CA ALA A 282 5.51 14.41 11.69
C ALA A 282 4.39 15.25 11.06
N ALA A 283 4.12 15.06 9.76
CA ALA A 283 3.04 15.72 9.03
C ALA A 283 1.64 15.13 9.29
N GLY A 284 1.52 14.03 10.05
CA GLY A 284 0.24 13.41 10.41
C GLY A 284 0.03 12.00 9.86
N ALA A 285 1.00 11.45 9.11
CA ALA A 285 0.90 10.08 8.63
C ALA A 285 0.82 9.09 9.81
N GLY A 286 -0.21 8.24 9.80
CA GLY A 286 -0.34 7.14 10.74
C GLY A 286 0.59 5.99 10.39
N ILE A 287 0.80 5.75 9.10
CA ILE A 287 1.76 4.77 8.57
C ILE A 287 2.44 5.35 7.34
N TYR A 288 3.73 5.09 7.20
CA TYR A 288 4.51 5.39 6.01
C TYR A 288 5.10 4.10 5.42
N PHE A 289 4.81 3.83 4.14
CA PHE A 289 5.45 2.79 3.35
C PHE A 289 6.42 3.36 2.32
N GLY A 290 7.56 2.69 2.15
CA GLY A 290 8.53 3.00 1.10
C GLY A 290 9.52 1.87 0.85
N TRP A 291 10.37 2.04 -0.16
CA TRP A 291 11.36 1.06 -0.61
C TRP A 291 12.73 1.33 -0.01
N THR A 292 13.40 0.28 0.46
CA THR A 292 14.74 0.39 1.07
C THR A 292 15.86 0.65 0.07
N GLN A 293 15.63 0.36 -1.21
CA GLN A 293 16.61 0.43 -2.30
C GLN A 293 15.89 0.77 -3.63
N PRO A 294 16.62 0.99 -4.73
CA PRO A 294 16.03 0.99 -6.06
C PRO A 294 15.22 -0.28 -6.33
N VAL A 295 13.98 -0.10 -6.79
CA VAL A 295 13.04 -1.20 -7.05
C VAL A 295 12.69 -1.24 -8.54
N ASP A 296 12.50 -2.44 -9.08
CA ASP A 296 12.00 -2.61 -10.44
C ASP A 296 10.49 -2.35 -10.52
N ASP A 297 10.03 -1.99 -11.71
CA ASP A 297 8.65 -1.60 -11.98
C ASP A 297 7.63 -2.68 -11.62
N ARG A 298 7.94 -3.94 -11.92
CA ARG A 298 7.02 -5.07 -11.71
C ARG A 298 6.86 -5.35 -10.22
N SER A 299 7.94 -5.32 -9.46
CA SER A 299 7.91 -5.50 -8.00
C SER A 299 7.16 -4.37 -7.31
N ALA A 300 7.44 -3.12 -7.74
CA ALA A 300 6.76 -1.93 -7.24
C ALA A 300 5.24 -2.03 -7.47
N TYR A 301 4.85 -2.36 -8.70
CA TYR A 301 3.45 -2.53 -9.08
C TYR A 301 2.77 -3.65 -8.30
N GLY A 302 3.38 -4.85 -8.29
CA GLY A 302 2.83 -6.03 -7.63
C GLY A 302 2.60 -5.82 -6.13
N ALA A 303 3.56 -5.19 -5.45
CA ALA A 303 3.44 -4.91 -4.02
C ALA A 303 2.34 -3.89 -3.73
N ALA A 304 2.20 -2.84 -4.53
CA ALA A 304 1.14 -1.84 -4.36
C ALA A 304 -0.25 -2.48 -4.53
N ILE A 305 -0.49 -3.22 -5.62
CA ILE A 305 -1.80 -3.84 -5.86
C ILE A 305 -2.13 -4.89 -4.80
N PHE A 306 -1.16 -5.70 -4.36
CA PHE A 306 -1.38 -6.71 -3.34
C PHE A 306 -1.73 -6.09 -1.99
N LEU A 307 -1.00 -5.03 -1.60
CA LEU A 307 -1.25 -4.34 -0.33
C LEU A 307 -2.66 -3.76 -0.29
N PHE A 308 -3.08 -3.02 -1.32
CA PHE A 308 -4.42 -2.45 -1.36
C PHE A 308 -5.51 -3.52 -1.50
N ASP A 309 -5.28 -4.58 -2.28
CA ASP A 309 -6.22 -5.69 -2.41
C ASP A 309 -6.55 -6.32 -1.04
N ARG A 310 -5.54 -6.58 -0.20
CA ARG A 310 -5.75 -7.18 1.13
C ARG A 310 -6.27 -6.19 2.15
N LEU A 311 -5.85 -4.93 2.10
CA LEU A 311 -6.39 -3.88 2.96
C LEU A 311 -7.85 -3.55 2.68
N LEU A 312 -8.33 -3.81 1.47
CA LEU A 312 -9.73 -3.63 1.07
C LEU A 312 -10.54 -4.94 1.18
N GLY A 313 -9.89 -6.08 1.43
CA GLY A 313 -10.55 -7.38 1.56
C GLY A 313 -11.07 -7.95 0.23
N ILE A 314 -10.43 -7.59 -0.88
CA ILE A 314 -10.77 -8.09 -2.22
C ILE A 314 -10.25 -9.52 -2.40
N ASN A 315 -9.00 -9.76 -1.97
CA ASN A 315 -8.34 -11.06 -1.99
C ASN A 315 -8.19 -11.70 -3.39
N ALA A 316 -8.14 -10.87 -4.45
CA ALA A 316 -8.10 -11.34 -5.84
C ALA A 316 -6.70 -11.38 -6.45
N VAL A 317 -5.74 -10.62 -5.88
CA VAL A 317 -4.34 -10.67 -6.33
C VAL A 317 -3.68 -11.95 -5.80
N GLU A 318 -2.97 -12.66 -6.68
CA GLU A 318 -2.23 -13.87 -6.33
C GLU A 318 -1.17 -13.62 -5.23
N PRO A 319 -0.79 -14.62 -4.40
CA PRO A 319 -1.50 -15.89 -4.21
C PRO A 319 -2.93 -15.64 -3.76
N THR A 320 -3.93 -16.19 -4.44
CA THR A 320 -5.34 -15.88 -4.12
C THR A 320 -5.71 -16.40 -2.73
N ASP A 321 -6.30 -15.54 -1.91
CA ASP A 321 -6.83 -15.90 -0.60
C ASP A 321 -8.30 -16.34 -0.74
N ASN A 322 -8.90 -16.84 0.35
CA ASN A 322 -10.35 -17.04 0.37
C ASN A 322 -11.05 -15.69 0.06
N PRO A 323 -11.89 -15.58 -0.99
CA PRO A 323 -12.50 -14.31 -1.41
C PRO A 323 -13.43 -13.72 -0.34
N THR A 324 -13.85 -14.52 0.64
CA THR A 324 -14.67 -14.08 1.78
C THR A 324 -13.84 -13.57 2.97
N ARG A 325 -12.51 -13.56 2.86
CA ARG A 325 -11.62 -13.10 3.92
C ARG A 325 -11.84 -11.60 4.15
N PRO A 326 -12.13 -11.16 5.39
CA PRO A 326 -12.38 -9.76 5.66
C PRO A 326 -11.12 -8.89 5.44
N PRO A 327 -11.27 -7.57 5.23
CA PRO A 327 -10.15 -6.64 5.10
C PRO A 327 -9.11 -6.86 6.19
N MET A 328 -7.85 -6.98 5.78
CA MET A 328 -6.73 -7.26 6.66
C MET A 328 -6.22 -6.00 7.36
N THR A 329 -5.62 -6.18 8.53
CA THR A 329 -4.83 -5.13 9.18
C THR A 329 -3.51 -4.93 8.44
N MET A 330 -2.90 -3.76 8.60
CA MET A 330 -1.58 -3.45 8.04
C MET A 330 -0.52 -4.48 8.43
N ALA A 331 -0.52 -4.91 9.69
CA ALA A 331 0.40 -5.94 10.17
C ALA A 331 0.15 -7.30 9.49
N GLU A 332 -1.12 -7.71 9.36
CA GLU A 332 -1.48 -8.96 8.65
C GLU A 332 -1.11 -8.89 7.16
N VAL A 333 -1.27 -7.74 6.51
CA VAL A 333 -0.86 -7.57 5.10
C VAL A 333 0.65 -7.67 4.96
N VAL A 334 1.42 -7.02 5.83
CA VAL A 334 2.88 -7.14 5.83
C VAL A 334 3.33 -8.58 6.09
N ASP A 335 2.71 -9.27 7.04
CA ASP A 335 2.97 -10.69 7.33
C ASP A 335 2.59 -11.58 6.13
N ALA A 336 1.46 -11.30 5.47
CA ALA A 336 1.03 -12.01 4.27
C ALA A 336 2.03 -11.81 3.14
N MET A 337 2.41 -10.55 2.84
CA MET A 337 3.41 -10.23 1.82
C MET A 337 4.75 -10.92 2.11
N ALA A 338 5.16 -11.04 3.38
CA ALA A 338 6.34 -11.81 3.80
C ALA A 338 6.26 -13.31 3.56
N GLY A 339 5.06 -13.87 3.56
CA GLY A 339 4.80 -15.26 3.18
C GLY A 339 4.71 -15.48 1.66
N THR A 340 4.65 -14.40 0.87
CA THR A 340 4.61 -14.47 -0.60
C THR A 340 5.98 -14.25 -1.24
N THR A 341 6.10 -14.45 -2.56
CA THR A 341 7.24 -13.98 -3.34
C THR A 341 7.18 -12.47 -3.66
N TYR A 342 6.12 -11.74 -3.26
CA TYR A 342 6.07 -10.28 -3.40
C TYR A 342 7.02 -9.63 -2.39
N ALA A 343 7.74 -8.60 -2.83
CA ALA A 343 8.93 -8.05 -2.19
C ALA A 343 8.69 -7.31 -0.85
N VAL A 344 8.26 -8.04 0.19
CA VAL A 344 8.17 -7.54 1.57
C VAL A 344 8.76 -8.58 2.50
N THR A 345 10.01 -8.36 2.89
CA THR A 345 10.80 -9.15 3.86
C THR A 345 11.20 -10.58 3.45
N HIS A 346 12.53 -10.76 3.38
CA HIS A 346 13.33 -11.99 3.40
C HIS A 346 13.43 -12.90 2.18
N LEU A 347 12.65 -12.73 1.11
CA LEU A 347 12.83 -13.57 -0.08
C LEU A 347 13.20 -12.75 -1.31
N PRO A 348 14.35 -13.05 -1.95
CA PRO A 348 14.59 -12.59 -3.31
C PRO A 348 13.51 -13.17 -4.23
N PHE A 349 12.97 -12.35 -5.13
CA PHE A 349 12.02 -12.80 -6.15
C PHE A 349 12.61 -13.98 -6.94
N ASP A 350 11.93 -15.13 -6.94
CA ASP A 350 12.29 -16.23 -7.84
C ASP A 350 11.45 -16.11 -9.11
N HIS A 351 12.11 -15.71 -10.21
CA HIS A 351 11.56 -15.75 -11.56
C HIS A 351 11.61 -17.16 -12.14
N SER A 352 11.34 -18.21 -11.37
CA SER A 352 11.27 -19.57 -11.89
C SER A 352 9.95 -19.81 -12.63
N GLU A 353 9.68 -18.99 -13.66
CA GLU A 353 9.17 -19.38 -14.98
C GLU A 353 9.61 -18.30 -16.01
N GLY A 354 10.89 -18.32 -16.38
CA GLY A 354 11.30 -17.96 -17.75
C GLY A 354 11.46 -16.49 -18.16
N VAL A 355 11.57 -15.50 -17.26
CA VAL A 355 11.85 -14.11 -17.67
C VAL A 355 13.08 -13.55 -16.93
N TRP A 356 14.06 -13.14 -17.73
CA TRP A 356 15.35 -12.57 -17.35
C TRP A 356 15.19 -11.28 -16.55
N GLY A 357 15.34 -11.37 -15.23
CA GLY A 357 15.46 -10.23 -14.33
C GLY A 357 16.26 -10.63 -13.09
N PRO A 358 17.24 -9.82 -12.64
CA PRO A 358 17.95 -10.08 -11.40
C PRO A 358 17.04 -9.84 -10.21
N LYS A 359 17.29 -10.59 -9.14
CA LYS A 359 16.67 -10.42 -7.83
C LYS A 359 16.83 -8.96 -7.38
N SER A 360 15.72 -8.25 -7.16
CA SER A 360 15.73 -6.96 -6.49
C SER A 360 15.96 -7.17 -4.99
N ASP A 361 16.98 -6.51 -4.42
CA ASP A 361 17.22 -6.45 -2.98
C ASP A 361 16.37 -5.38 -2.28
N ALA A 362 15.45 -4.74 -3.02
CA ALA A 362 14.54 -3.76 -2.45
C ALA A 362 13.41 -4.45 -1.67
N PHE A 363 13.26 -4.05 -0.42
CA PHE A 363 12.13 -4.43 0.41
C PHE A 363 11.22 -3.23 0.64
N LEU A 364 9.91 -3.44 0.50
CA LEU A 364 8.92 -2.50 1.03
C LEU A 364 8.97 -2.58 2.56
N LYS A 365 8.98 -1.42 3.22
CA LYS A 365 8.91 -1.33 4.68
C LYS A 365 7.89 -0.30 5.10
N GLY A 366 7.27 -0.56 6.26
CA GLY A 366 6.29 0.32 6.89
C GLY A 366 6.75 0.75 8.28
N ASP A 367 6.66 2.04 8.58
CA ASP A 367 6.77 2.57 9.96
C ASP A 367 5.45 3.20 10.40
N THR A 368 5.18 3.11 11.70
CA THR A 368 4.02 3.72 12.33
C THR A 368 4.38 5.12 12.88
N GLY A 369 3.45 6.06 12.74
CA GLY A 369 3.50 7.35 13.42
C GLY A 369 2.93 7.25 14.83
N SER A 370 2.62 8.39 15.44
CA SER A 370 1.96 8.45 16.75
C SER A 370 0.47 8.09 16.72
N GLY A 371 -0.07 7.78 15.53
CA GLY A 371 -1.46 7.44 15.29
C GLY A 371 -1.81 5.99 15.63
N ASP A 372 -3.09 5.66 15.50
CA ASP A 372 -3.64 4.33 15.79
C ASP A 372 -4.13 3.60 14.51
N LEU A 373 -3.73 4.08 13.33
CA LEU A 373 -4.07 3.49 12.04
C LEU A 373 -3.75 1.99 11.99
N THR A 374 -4.72 1.15 11.63
CA THR A 374 -4.50 -0.30 11.47
C THR A 374 -5.24 -0.92 10.29
N VAL A 375 -6.40 -0.38 9.93
CA VAL A 375 -7.16 -0.77 8.74
C VAL A 375 -7.55 0.49 7.99
N ILE A 376 -7.77 0.41 6.67
CA ILE A 376 -8.25 1.57 5.89
C ILE A 376 -9.77 1.58 5.73
N THR A 377 -10.41 0.42 5.84
CA THR A 377 -11.87 0.25 5.85
C THR A 377 -12.30 -0.46 7.14
N PRO A 378 -13.54 -0.24 7.62
CA PRO A 378 -14.10 -1.06 8.67
C PRO A 378 -14.07 -2.54 8.28
N SER A 379 -14.00 -3.46 9.25
CA SER A 379 -13.86 -4.89 8.99
C SER A 379 -14.60 -5.69 10.05
N ILE A 380 -15.48 -6.60 9.64
CA ILE A 380 -16.17 -7.56 10.52
C ILE A 380 -15.45 -8.89 10.44
N ARG A 381 -14.78 -9.29 11.53
CA ARG A 381 -14.03 -10.55 11.65
C ARG A 381 -14.90 -11.70 12.10
N SER A 382 -15.80 -11.44 13.05
CA SER A 382 -16.74 -12.45 13.55
C SER A 382 -18.02 -11.81 14.05
N ILE A 383 -19.08 -12.61 14.10
CA ILE A 383 -20.39 -12.24 14.65
C ILE A 383 -20.81 -13.32 15.64
N GLN A 384 -21.31 -12.90 16.79
CA GLN A 384 -22.01 -13.73 17.75
C GLN A 384 -23.46 -13.23 17.84
N VAL A 385 -24.43 -14.13 17.71
CA VAL A 385 -25.86 -13.79 17.80
C VAL A 385 -26.42 -14.33 19.10
N ASP A 386 -27.16 -13.48 19.82
CA ASP A 386 -28.03 -13.86 20.92
C ASP A 386 -29.47 -13.85 20.41
N LYS A 387 -30.07 -15.04 20.29
CA LYS A 387 -31.43 -15.21 19.77
C LYS A 387 -32.49 -14.91 20.82
N GLU A 388 -32.16 -14.98 22.11
CA GLU A 388 -33.13 -14.69 23.18
C GLU A 388 -33.32 -13.18 23.30
N GLU A 389 -32.20 -12.45 23.28
CA GLU A 389 -32.19 -10.98 23.35
C GLU A 389 -32.37 -10.30 21.99
N MET A 390 -32.38 -11.06 20.89
CA MET A 390 -32.41 -10.55 19.52
C MET A 390 -31.31 -9.51 19.27
N THR A 391 -30.07 -9.84 19.66
CA THR A 391 -28.90 -8.99 19.45
C THR A 391 -27.78 -9.70 18.70
N ALA A 392 -26.91 -8.92 18.06
CA ALA A 392 -25.67 -9.41 17.48
C ALA A 392 -24.48 -8.59 17.99
N THR A 393 -23.43 -9.30 18.42
CA THR A 393 -22.12 -8.72 18.75
C THR A 393 -21.16 -8.95 17.60
N LEU A 394 -20.74 -7.85 16.96
CA LEU A 394 -19.80 -7.82 15.84
C LEU A 394 -18.40 -7.54 16.39
N LYS A 395 -17.42 -8.39 16.07
CA LYS A 395 -16.01 -8.16 16.43
C LYS A 395 -15.19 -7.89 15.18
N GLY A 396 -14.28 -6.91 15.26
CA GLY A 396 -13.41 -6.57 14.15
C GLY A 396 -12.66 -5.25 14.36
N HIS A 397 -12.64 -4.40 13.33
CA HIS A 397 -12.00 -3.07 13.38
C HIS A 397 -12.96 -2.04 12.78
N PHE A 398 -13.42 -1.10 13.59
CA PHE A 398 -14.51 -0.19 13.21
C PHE A 398 -14.16 1.30 13.35
N GLY A 399 -13.01 1.60 13.96
CA GLY A 399 -12.65 2.95 14.36
C GLY A 399 -13.44 3.43 15.58
N SER A 400 -12.95 4.47 16.23
CA SER A 400 -13.55 5.03 17.44
C SER A 400 -14.79 5.88 17.18
N ARG A 401 -14.97 6.40 15.97
CA ARG A 401 -16.16 7.16 15.60
C ARG A 401 -17.33 6.22 15.34
N ARG A 402 -18.43 6.44 16.05
CA ARG A 402 -19.66 5.66 15.88
C ARG A 402 -20.25 5.92 14.50
N GLY A 403 -20.54 4.85 13.79
CA GLY A 403 -21.22 4.87 12.50
C GLY A 403 -22.59 4.19 12.55
N THR A 404 -22.95 3.50 11.48
CA THR A 404 -24.22 2.76 11.34
C THR A 404 -23.99 1.29 11.01
N VAL A 405 -25.02 0.46 11.19
CA VAL A 405 -25.01 -0.94 10.80
C VAL A 405 -26.25 -1.22 9.96
N ASP A 406 -26.07 -1.66 8.73
CA ASP A 406 -27.16 -1.96 7.80
C ASP A 406 -27.49 -3.46 7.84
N ALA A 407 -28.78 -3.81 7.91
CA ALA A 407 -29.25 -5.18 7.76
C ALA A 407 -29.35 -5.57 6.28
N ASN A 408 -29.06 -6.84 5.97
CA ASN A 408 -29.31 -7.46 4.66
C ASN A 408 -28.63 -6.75 3.47
N GLY A 409 -27.60 -5.95 3.72
CA GLY A 409 -26.83 -5.24 2.69
C GLY A 409 -27.59 -4.13 1.97
N THR A 410 -28.83 -3.81 2.38
CA THR A 410 -29.65 -2.77 1.74
C THR A 410 -29.89 -1.64 2.71
N ARG A 411 -29.31 -0.46 2.41
CA ARG A 411 -29.81 0.79 2.98
C ARG A 411 -31.05 1.17 2.18
N LYS A 412 -32.23 0.82 2.67
CA LYS A 412 -33.50 1.09 1.98
C LYS A 412 -33.87 2.58 2.06
N ALA A 413 -33.60 3.23 3.19
CA ALA A 413 -33.67 4.67 3.43
C ALA A 413 -32.81 5.06 4.66
N PRO A 414 -32.49 6.36 4.85
CA PRO A 414 -32.00 6.85 6.15
C PRO A 414 -33.00 6.49 7.26
N GLY A 415 -32.54 5.83 8.32
CA GLY A 415 -33.39 5.33 9.42
C GLY A 415 -33.67 3.82 9.38
N ASP A 416 -33.30 3.11 8.31
CA ASP A 416 -33.41 1.64 8.22
C ASP A 416 -32.16 0.92 8.78
N GLU A 417 -31.32 1.63 9.53
CA GLU A 417 -30.13 1.06 10.17
C GLU A 417 -30.50 0.33 11.47
N LEU A 418 -29.81 -0.77 11.77
CA LEU A 418 -29.99 -1.50 13.03
C LEU A 418 -29.66 -0.61 14.23
N THR A 419 -30.41 -0.75 15.31
CA THR A 419 -30.15 -0.03 16.57
C THR A 419 -28.80 -0.47 17.15
N VAL A 420 -27.81 0.42 17.10
CA VAL A 420 -26.51 0.20 17.74
C VAL A 420 -26.61 0.49 19.24
N THR A 421 -26.50 -0.54 20.07
CA THR A 421 -26.58 -0.42 21.55
C THR A 421 -25.21 -0.15 22.17
N SER A 422 -24.13 -0.62 21.54
CA SER A 422 -22.75 -0.35 21.98
C SER A 422 -21.81 -0.17 20.79
N TRP A 423 -20.77 0.68 20.94
CA TRP A 423 -19.74 0.87 19.93
C TRP A 423 -18.37 1.10 20.56
N THR A 424 -17.40 0.30 20.15
CA THR A 424 -15.97 0.49 20.38
C THR A 424 -15.22 0.36 19.06
N SER A 425 -13.91 0.62 19.06
CA SER A 425 -13.10 0.45 17.86
C SER A 425 -12.95 -1.00 17.39
N THR A 426 -13.33 -1.99 18.21
CA THR A 426 -13.16 -3.41 17.88
C THR A 426 -14.40 -4.28 18.11
N GLU A 427 -15.44 -3.72 18.71
CA GLU A 427 -16.68 -4.43 19.03
C GLU A 427 -17.88 -3.49 18.90
N ILE A 428 -18.96 -3.99 18.28
CA ILE A 428 -20.25 -3.30 18.14
C ILE A 428 -21.34 -4.27 18.58
N THR A 429 -22.30 -3.81 19.37
CA THR A 429 -23.54 -4.56 19.64
C THR A 429 -24.71 -3.87 18.95
N VAL A 430 -25.53 -4.65 18.25
CA VAL A 430 -26.73 -4.19 17.57
C VAL A 430 -27.94 -5.03 17.95
N GLU A 431 -29.12 -4.43 17.96
CA GLU A 431 -30.39 -5.16 17.91
C GLU A 431 -30.59 -5.69 16.49
N ILE A 432 -31.06 -6.93 16.35
CA ILE A 432 -31.33 -7.57 15.06
C ILE A 432 -32.80 -8.00 14.99
N GLU A 433 -33.32 -8.06 13.77
CA GLU A 433 -34.66 -8.58 13.51
C GLU A 433 -34.59 -10.06 13.09
N SER A 434 -35.72 -10.78 13.18
CA SER A 434 -35.79 -12.20 12.85
C SER A 434 -35.48 -12.53 11.38
N ASP A 435 -35.57 -11.53 10.50
CA ASP A 435 -35.22 -11.63 9.07
C ASP A 435 -33.83 -11.05 8.75
N THR A 436 -33.05 -10.65 9.76
CA THR A 436 -31.66 -10.19 9.56
C THR A 436 -30.78 -11.38 9.22
N THR A 437 -30.34 -11.46 7.96
CA THR A 437 -29.46 -12.53 7.44
C THR A 437 -28.00 -12.09 7.33
N SER A 438 -27.74 -10.79 7.28
CA SER A 438 -26.39 -10.24 7.15
C SER A 438 -26.30 -8.81 7.64
N VAL A 439 -25.08 -8.36 7.90
CA VAL A 439 -24.77 -7.00 8.34
C VAL A 439 -23.61 -6.39 7.55
N ILE A 440 -23.65 -5.07 7.40
CA ILE A 440 -22.54 -4.23 6.94
C ILE A 440 -22.38 -3.09 7.94
N VAL A 441 -21.17 -2.88 8.45
CA VAL A 441 -20.84 -1.71 9.27
C VAL A 441 -20.40 -0.58 8.36
N ARG A 442 -20.93 0.62 8.58
CA ARG A 442 -20.45 1.85 7.94
C ARG A 442 -19.87 2.78 8.97
N SER A 443 -18.64 3.19 8.78
CA SER A 443 -17.98 4.15 9.67
C SER A 443 -17.16 5.10 8.82
N ASP A 444 -17.25 6.40 9.13
CA ASP A 444 -16.49 7.44 8.45
C ASP A 444 -16.57 7.36 6.91
N GLY A 445 -17.79 7.24 6.39
CA GLY A 445 -18.07 7.17 4.95
C GLY A 445 -17.64 5.88 4.25
N ARG A 446 -17.10 4.89 4.98
CA ARG A 446 -16.58 3.63 4.44
C ARG A 446 -17.39 2.44 4.90
N SER A 447 -17.29 1.36 4.14
CA SER A 447 -18.07 0.14 4.36
C SER A 447 -17.17 -1.01 4.79
N SER A 448 -17.65 -1.86 5.69
CA SER A 448 -17.04 -3.15 5.96
C SER A 448 -17.37 -4.18 4.88
N ASN A 449 -16.70 -5.33 4.95
CA ASN A 449 -17.20 -6.54 4.32
C ASN A 449 -18.62 -6.84 4.82
N ARG A 450 -19.46 -7.37 3.92
CA ARG A 450 -20.74 -7.99 4.30
C ARG A 450 -20.45 -9.26 5.08
N ARG A 451 -21.12 -9.41 6.21
CA ARG A 451 -20.99 -10.62 7.04
C ARG A 451 -22.35 -11.21 7.29
N LEU A 452 -22.50 -12.48 6.93
CA LEU A 452 -23.71 -13.24 7.17
C LEU A 452 -23.79 -13.53 8.67
N LEU A 453 -24.99 -13.37 9.24
CA LEU A 453 -25.22 -13.83 10.60
C LEU A 453 -25.04 -15.35 10.59
N PRO A 454 -24.57 -15.96 11.70
CA PRO A 454 -24.68 -17.39 11.88
C PRO A 454 -26.16 -17.74 11.84
N SER A 455 -26.65 -18.09 10.64
CA SER A 455 -27.90 -18.80 10.57
C SER A 455 -27.62 -20.19 11.10
N GLU A 456 -28.67 -20.78 11.62
CA GLU A 456 -28.74 -22.22 11.70
C GLU A 456 -28.45 -22.72 10.26
N ASN A 457 -27.27 -23.29 10.03
CA ASN A 457 -26.73 -23.48 8.68
C ASN A 457 -27.27 -24.78 8.12
N TYR A 458 -27.71 -24.73 6.87
CA TYR A 458 -27.77 -25.96 6.08
C TYR A 458 -26.35 -26.43 5.78
N VAL A 459 -26.09 -27.73 5.78
CA VAL A 459 -24.79 -28.29 5.43
C VAL A 459 -24.92 -29.16 4.20
N LEU A 460 -24.29 -28.77 3.09
CA LEU A 460 -24.15 -29.60 1.91
C LEU A 460 -22.93 -30.52 2.09
N SER A 461 -23.14 -31.84 2.14
CA SER A 461 -22.11 -32.81 2.50
C SER A 461 -22.22 -34.13 1.74
N GLY A 462 -21.21 -34.98 1.88
CA GLY A 462 -21.28 -36.40 1.55
C GLY A 462 -22.09 -37.20 2.58
N ALA A 463 -22.21 -38.52 2.34
CA ALA A 463 -23.00 -39.44 3.17
C ALA A 463 -22.54 -39.54 4.64
N ASP A 464 -21.27 -39.28 4.88
CA ASP A 464 -20.64 -39.27 6.21
C ASP A 464 -20.68 -37.89 6.90
N GLY A 465 -21.35 -36.90 6.29
CA GLY A 465 -21.32 -35.51 6.74
C GLY A 465 -20.04 -34.75 6.34
N GLY A 466 -19.10 -35.41 5.66
CA GLY A 466 -17.86 -34.84 5.15
C GLY A 466 -18.01 -34.21 3.76
N GLY A 467 -16.91 -34.14 3.02
CA GLY A 467 -16.95 -33.71 1.62
C GLY A 467 -17.62 -34.76 0.72
N PHE A 468 -18.04 -34.34 -0.46
CA PHE A 468 -18.55 -35.23 -1.51
C PHE A 468 -17.63 -35.18 -2.73
N GLY A 469 -17.46 -36.33 -3.39
CA GLY A 469 -16.68 -36.44 -4.61
C GLY A 469 -17.41 -35.78 -5.77
N VAL A 470 -16.68 -34.98 -6.54
CA VAL A 470 -17.08 -34.51 -7.85
C VAL A 470 -16.01 -34.91 -8.85
N ASP A 471 -16.38 -35.01 -10.11
CA ASP A 471 -15.43 -35.08 -11.21
C ASP A 471 -14.80 -33.70 -11.40
N ASP A 472 -14.95 -33.02 -12.53
CA ASP A 472 -14.33 -31.71 -12.70
C ASP A 472 -15.23 -30.55 -12.22
N ASN A 473 -14.60 -29.44 -11.81
CA ASN A 473 -15.23 -28.14 -11.49
C ASN A 473 -16.63 -28.16 -10.85
N LEU A 474 -16.70 -27.95 -9.54
CA LEU A 474 -17.94 -27.72 -8.82
C LEU A 474 -18.31 -26.22 -8.76
N ARG A 475 -19.60 -25.92 -8.95
CA ARG A 475 -20.19 -24.62 -8.63
C ARG A 475 -21.44 -24.77 -7.77
N VAL A 476 -21.60 -23.89 -6.80
CA VAL A 476 -22.75 -23.85 -5.90
C VAL A 476 -23.29 -22.43 -5.83
N TRP A 477 -24.60 -22.28 -6.02
CA TRP A 477 -25.31 -21.01 -5.86
C TRP A 477 -26.33 -21.07 -4.74
N TRP A 478 -26.59 -19.94 -4.09
CA TRP A 478 -27.69 -19.72 -3.15
C TRP A 478 -28.52 -18.52 -3.59
N ASN A 479 -29.83 -18.71 -3.82
CA ASN A 479 -30.75 -17.64 -4.28
C ASN A 479 -30.27 -16.87 -5.53
N SER A 480 -29.45 -17.50 -6.38
CA SER A 480 -28.75 -16.95 -7.57
C SER A 480 -27.33 -16.39 -7.32
N ASP A 481 -26.93 -16.18 -6.07
CA ASP A 481 -25.56 -15.77 -5.74
C ASP A 481 -24.63 -16.96 -5.80
N LEU A 482 -23.54 -16.86 -6.57
CA LEU A 482 -22.50 -17.89 -6.62
C LEU A 482 -21.73 -17.87 -5.28
N ILE A 483 -21.87 -18.94 -4.50
CA ILE A 483 -21.25 -19.06 -3.17
C ILE A 483 -20.01 -19.96 -3.16
N PHE A 484 -19.81 -20.76 -4.20
CA PHE A 484 -18.60 -21.55 -4.42
C PHE A 484 -18.40 -21.81 -5.91
N GLU A 485 -17.16 -21.67 -6.38
CA GLU A 485 -16.72 -22.10 -7.71
C GLU A 485 -15.30 -22.63 -7.59
N ASP A 486 -15.08 -23.82 -8.14
CA ASP A 486 -13.74 -24.36 -8.32
C ASP A 486 -12.92 -23.48 -9.28
N PRO A 487 -11.60 -23.38 -9.08
CA PRO A 487 -10.71 -22.81 -10.09
C PRO A 487 -10.94 -23.48 -11.44
N ARG A 488 -10.95 -22.69 -12.51
CA ARG A 488 -11.18 -23.20 -13.87
C ARG A 488 -10.20 -24.32 -14.21
N GLY A 489 -10.74 -25.50 -14.52
CA GLY A 489 -9.96 -26.69 -14.84
C GLY A 489 -9.59 -27.53 -13.62
N ALA A 490 -10.27 -27.36 -12.48
CA ALA A 490 -10.06 -28.21 -11.33
C ALA A 490 -10.44 -29.67 -11.65
N TYR A 491 -9.55 -30.59 -11.30
CA TYR A 491 -9.72 -32.03 -11.48
C TYR A 491 -10.68 -32.65 -10.44
N ALA A 492 -11.12 -33.87 -10.78
CA ALA A 492 -11.73 -34.85 -9.88
C ALA A 492 -11.20 -34.82 -8.43
N GLY A 493 -12.12 -34.74 -7.47
CA GLY A 493 -11.78 -34.81 -6.05
C GLY A 493 -12.96 -34.52 -5.12
N TYR A 494 -12.69 -34.51 -3.80
CA TYR A 494 -13.69 -34.18 -2.79
C TYR A 494 -13.82 -32.68 -2.61
N ARG A 495 -15.05 -32.22 -2.37
CA ARG A 495 -15.39 -30.81 -2.09
C ARG A 495 -16.34 -30.72 -0.90
N GLY A 496 -16.30 -29.59 -0.20
CA GLY A 496 -17.12 -29.37 0.99
C GLY A 496 -16.59 -30.08 2.26
N PRO A 497 -17.41 -30.19 3.32
CA PRO A 497 -18.82 -29.78 3.38
C PRO A 497 -19.01 -28.26 3.30
N PHE A 498 -20.13 -27.81 2.75
CA PHE A 498 -20.45 -26.38 2.59
C PHE A 498 -21.54 -25.97 3.57
N ARG A 499 -21.31 -24.90 4.33
CA ARG A 499 -22.33 -24.30 5.19
C ARG A 499 -23.06 -23.22 4.40
N ILE A 500 -24.37 -23.33 4.33
CA ILE A 500 -25.24 -22.44 3.57
C ILE A 500 -26.14 -21.71 4.57
N PRO A 501 -26.05 -20.38 4.65
CA PRO A 501 -26.81 -19.60 5.59
C PRO A 501 -28.23 -19.31 5.08
N GLY A 502 -28.90 -20.37 4.61
CA GLY A 502 -30.21 -20.29 4.00
C GLY A 502 -31.34 -20.42 5.01
N LYS A 503 -32.53 -19.99 4.62
CA LYS A 503 -33.79 -20.25 5.31
C LYS A 503 -34.70 -21.13 4.46
N LYS A 504 -35.75 -21.67 5.08
CA LYS A 504 -36.83 -22.38 4.39
C LYS A 504 -37.34 -21.56 3.20
N GLY A 505 -37.41 -22.19 2.02
CA GLY A 505 -37.87 -21.57 0.78
C GLY A 505 -36.75 -20.96 -0.08
N ASP A 506 -35.54 -20.76 0.46
CA ASP A 506 -34.39 -20.38 -0.36
C ASP A 506 -34.04 -21.49 -1.37
N THR A 507 -33.28 -21.14 -2.41
CA THR A 507 -32.82 -22.10 -3.41
C THR A 507 -31.33 -22.32 -3.34
N ILE A 508 -30.90 -23.57 -3.54
CA ILE A 508 -29.51 -23.93 -3.78
C ILE A 508 -29.39 -24.58 -5.16
N ARG A 509 -28.48 -24.09 -6.00
CA ARG A 509 -28.14 -24.73 -7.27
C ARG A 509 -26.77 -25.39 -7.18
N ILE A 510 -26.63 -26.59 -7.71
CA ILE A 510 -25.37 -27.33 -7.77
C ILE A 510 -25.09 -27.67 -9.23
N GLU A 511 -23.90 -27.31 -9.70
CA GLU A 511 -23.39 -27.65 -11.02
C GLU A 511 -22.06 -28.39 -10.90
N VAL A 512 -21.91 -29.51 -11.60
CA VAL A 512 -20.66 -30.27 -11.73
C VAL A 512 -20.37 -30.42 -13.22
N GLN A 513 -19.11 -30.21 -13.62
CA GLN A 513 -18.68 -30.34 -15.01
C GLN A 513 -17.73 -31.54 -15.18
N ASP A 514 -17.49 -31.97 -16.41
CA ASP A 514 -16.50 -32.98 -16.77
C ASP A 514 -15.76 -32.45 -17.99
N TRP A 515 -14.52 -32.02 -17.78
CA TRP A 515 -13.70 -31.35 -18.78
C TRP A 515 -12.64 -32.29 -19.36
N TYR A 516 -12.13 -33.22 -18.56
CA TYR A 516 -10.94 -34.02 -18.88
C TYR A 516 -11.17 -35.54 -18.83
N GLY A 517 -12.36 -36.02 -18.46
CA GLY A 517 -12.57 -37.35 -17.88
C GLY A 517 -12.83 -38.54 -18.81
N TYR A 518 -12.58 -39.73 -18.24
CA TYR A 518 -13.12 -41.05 -18.66
C TYR A 518 -14.36 -41.45 -17.83
N TYR A 519 -14.73 -40.63 -16.87
CA TYR A 519 -15.82 -40.87 -15.94
C TYR A 519 -16.56 -39.55 -15.73
N ALA A 520 -17.87 -39.54 -15.98
CA ALA A 520 -18.74 -38.45 -15.58
C ALA A 520 -19.41 -38.84 -14.26
N GLY A 521 -19.10 -38.14 -13.17
CA GLY A 521 -19.65 -38.53 -11.89
C GLY A 521 -19.53 -37.56 -10.72
N TYR A 522 -20.28 -37.89 -9.68
CA TYR A 522 -20.25 -37.26 -8.37
C TYR A 522 -20.81 -38.26 -7.34
N SER A 523 -20.32 -38.22 -6.11
CA SER A 523 -20.88 -39.05 -5.03
C SER A 523 -22.24 -38.50 -4.58
N SER A 524 -22.94 -39.25 -3.73
CA SER A 524 -24.20 -38.78 -3.15
C SER A 524 -24.00 -37.46 -2.40
N ILE A 525 -24.96 -36.55 -2.55
CA ILE A 525 -24.96 -35.21 -1.96
C ILE A 525 -26.14 -35.09 -1.01
N TYR A 526 -25.86 -34.66 0.21
CA TYR A 526 -26.82 -34.51 1.29
C TYR A 526 -26.92 -33.06 1.73
N LEU A 527 -28.09 -32.69 2.25
CA LEU A 527 -28.36 -31.44 2.91
C LEU A 527 -28.75 -31.74 4.35
N THR A 528 -27.92 -31.34 5.30
CA THR A 528 -28.29 -31.35 6.73
C THR A 528 -29.00 -30.05 7.05
N THR A 529 -30.23 -30.12 7.56
CA THR A 529 -30.98 -28.95 8.01
C THR A 529 -30.37 -28.42 9.29
N PRO A 530 -30.71 -27.19 9.68
CA PRO A 530 -30.18 -26.65 10.91
C PRO A 530 -30.68 -27.36 12.18
N ALA A 531 -31.84 -28.02 12.10
CA ALA A 531 -32.37 -28.90 13.13
C ALA A 531 -31.63 -30.26 13.20
N GLY A 532 -30.71 -30.53 12.27
CA GLY A 532 -29.93 -31.76 12.19
C GLY A 532 -30.55 -32.85 11.31
N ASP A 533 -31.67 -32.58 10.63
CA ASP A 533 -32.28 -33.55 9.71
C ASP A 533 -31.40 -33.70 8.46
N VAL A 534 -31.16 -34.93 8.02
CA VAL A 534 -30.32 -35.20 6.85
C VAL A 534 -31.21 -35.59 5.67
N LEU A 535 -31.14 -34.82 4.58
CA LEU A 535 -31.87 -35.03 3.34
C LEU A 535 -30.92 -35.44 2.22
N LEU A 536 -31.23 -36.53 1.51
CA LEU A 536 -30.52 -36.87 0.27
C LEU A 536 -31.01 -35.93 -0.83
N LEU A 537 -30.15 -35.05 -1.34
CA LEU A 537 -30.46 -34.23 -2.51
C LEU A 537 -30.23 -35.00 -3.79
N GLU A 538 -29.06 -35.63 -3.92
CA GLU A 538 -28.71 -36.43 -5.09
C GLU A 538 -28.08 -37.77 -4.71
N PRO A 539 -28.51 -38.89 -5.32
CA PRO A 539 -27.97 -40.21 -5.02
C PRO A 539 -26.53 -40.41 -5.51
N GLY A 540 -25.97 -39.49 -6.29
CA GLY A 540 -24.68 -39.64 -6.95
C GLY A 540 -24.78 -40.41 -8.27
N ILE A 541 -23.85 -40.16 -9.18
CA ILE A 541 -23.72 -40.87 -10.44
C ILE A 541 -22.25 -41.25 -10.61
N ASN A 542 -21.99 -42.48 -11.02
CA ASN A 542 -20.67 -42.90 -11.48
C ASN A 542 -20.85 -43.61 -12.82
N LYS A 543 -20.64 -42.88 -13.92
CA LYS A 543 -20.81 -43.40 -15.27
C LYS A 543 -19.48 -43.33 -16.00
N ALA A 544 -18.97 -44.51 -16.40
CA ALA A 544 -17.88 -44.57 -17.35
C ALA A 544 -18.32 -43.90 -18.67
N THR A 545 -17.51 -42.96 -19.15
CA THR A 545 -17.73 -42.23 -20.39
C THR A 545 -16.54 -42.42 -21.32
N PRO A 546 -16.74 -42.34 -22.65
CA PRO A 546 -15.61 -42.26 -23.58
C PRO A 546 -14.72 -41.06 -23.19
N PRO A 547 -13.39 -41.13 -23.33
CA PRO A 547 -12.53 -40.00 -23.00
C PRO A 547 -12.94 -38.74 -23.74
N GLY A 548 -13.07 -37.62 -23.02
CA GLY A 548 -13.39 -36.31 -23.59
C GLY A 548 -14.14 -35.41 -22.61
N ASN A 549 -14.44 -34.19 -23.04
CA ASN A 549 -15.24 -33.23 -22.29
C ASN A 549 -16.74 -33.58 -22.41
N HIS A 550 -17.39 -33.91 -21.30
CA HIS A 550 -18.82 -34.23 -21.23
C HIS A 550 -19.69 -33.05 -20.76
N ASN A 551 -19.11 -31.85 -20.68
CA ASN A 551 -19.73 -30.61 -20.24
C ASN A 551 -20.35 -30.75 -18.85
N ILE A 552 -21.59 -30.30 -18.65
CA ILE A 552 -22.24 -30.26 -17.35
C ILE A 552 -22.90 -31.62 -17.05
N VAL A 553 -22.44 -32.29 -15.99
CA VAL A 553 -22.91 -33.63 -15.58
C VAL A 553 -23.93 -33.59 -14.43
N LEU A 554 -24.00 -32.47 -13.70
CA LEU A 554 -25.08 -32.13 -12.77
C LEU A 554 -25.42 -30.65 -12.95
N ASN A 555 -26.72 -30.32 -13.03
CA ASN A 555 -27.21 -28.95 -12.93
C ASN A 555 -28.63 -28.98 -12.36
N LYS A 556 -28.75 -28.84 -11.05
CA LYS A 556 -30.03 -28.94 -10.36
C LYS A 556 -30.17 -27.89 -9.29
N THR A 557 -31.40 -27.41 -9.13
CA THR A 557 -31.80 -26.45 -8.11
C THR A 557 -32.76 -27.12 -7.12
N TYR A 558 -32.49 -26.96 -5.83
CA TYR A 558 -33.31 -27.46 -4.73
C TYR A 558 -33.85 -26.29 -3.91
N VAL A 559 -35.03 -26.46 -3.34
CA VAL A 559 -35.60 -25.52 -2.38
C VAL A 559 -35.29 -26.03 -0.98
N LEU A 560 -34.73 -25.17 -0.11
CA LEU A 560 -34.42 -25.53 1.26
C LEU A 560 -35.73 -25.77 2.05
N PRO A 561 -35.83 -26.88 2.81
CA PRO A 561 -37.07 -27.39 3.41
C PRO A 561 -37.65 -26.53 4.55
#